data_AF-A0A5A7RM10-F1
#
_entry.id   AF-A0A5A7RM10-F1
#
_cell.length_a   1.000
_cell.length_b   1.000
_cell.length_c   1.000
_cell.angle_alpha   90.00
_cell.angle_beta   90.00
_cell.angle_gamma   90.00
#
_symmetry.space_group_name_H-M   'P 1'
#
loop_
_entity.id
_entity.type
_entity.pdbx_description
1 polymer ?
#
loop_
_entity_poly.entity_id
_entity_poly.type
_entity_poly.pdbx_seq_one_letter_code
_entity_poly.pdbx_strand_id
1 'polypeptide(L)' 'MQENKNIRYSTISIPKELHQEIEELITKNPELGYSSVAELCKEAIRLRLYELKMEERENYVSSKEIEELLILLEEKLGRR' A
#
# COMPACT_ATOMS: atom_id res chain seq x y z
N MET A 1 -21.69 -3.28 22.55
CA MET A 1 -20.41 -3.76 23.12
C MET A 1 -19.45 -3.93 21.95
N GLN A 2 -18.39 -3.12 21.85
CA GLN A 2 -17.42 -3.24 20.75
C GLN A 2 -16.47 -4.40 21.06
N GLU A 3 -16.33 -5.33 20.10
CA GLU A 3 -15.36 -6.43 20.18
C GLU A 3 -13.96 -5.85 20.30
N ASN A 4 -13.28 -6.12 21.42
CA ASN A 4 -11.87 -5.84 21.57
C ASN A 4 -11.08 -6.79 20.66
N LYS A 5 -10.77 -6.33 19.45
CA LYS A 5 -9.83 -7.01 18.56
C LYS A 5 -8.50 -7.12 19.30
N ASN A 6 -8.04 -8.33 19.58
CA ASN A 6 -6.79 -8.56 20.30
C ASN A 6 -5.60 -8.12 19.42
N ILE A 7 -5.17 -6.86 19.56
CA ILE A 7 -4.06 -6.30 18.77
C ILE A 7 -2.76 -6.86 19.32
N ARG A 8 -2.12 -7.72 18.53
CA ARG A 8 -0.76 -8.21 18.80
C ARG A 8 0.24 -7.31 18.10
N TYR A 9 1.23 -6.83 18.85
CA TYR A 9 2.30 -5.98 18.34
C TYR A 9 3.52 -6.82 18.00
N SER A 10 4.24 -6.42 16.96
CA SER A 10 5.58 -6.88 16.63
C SER A 10 6.52 -5.69 16.54
N THR A 11 7.81 -5.92 16.76
CA THR A 11 8.84 -4.89 16.64
C THR A 11 9.55 -5.04 15.29
N ILE A 12 9.86 -3.92 14.65
CA ILE A 12 10.74 -3.84 13.50
C ILE A 12 11.94 -2.96 13.85
N SER A 13 13.09 -3.27 13.28
CA SER A 13 14.29 -2.44 13.39
C SER A 13 14.51 -1.69 12.09
N ILE A 14 14.87 -0.41 12.19
CA ILE A 14 15.27 0.43 11.06
C ILE A 14 16.67 1.01 11.33
N PRO A 15 17.42 1.40 10.28
CA PRO A 15 18.67 2.13 10.46
C PRO A 15 18.48 3.37 11.34
N LYS A 16 19.48 3.67 12.18
CA LYS A 16 19.39 4.78 13.13
C LYS A 16 19.27 6.12 12.39
N GLU A 17 19.97 6.24 11.28
CA GLU A 17 19.99 7.42 10.42
C GLU A 17 18.58 7.70 9.86
N LEU A 18 17.88 6.65 9.43
CA LEU A 18 16.51 6.77 8.95
C LEU A 18 15.54 7.17 10.08
N HIS A 19 15.71 6.62 11.28
CA HIS A 19 14.91 7.05 12.43
C HIS A 19 15.11 8.55 12.72
N GLN A 20 16.36 9.02 12.69
CA GLN A 20 16.70 10.42 12.93
C GLN A 20 16.13 11.34 11.85
N GLU A 21 16.20 10.94 10.58
CA GLU A 21 15.61 11.69 9.48
C GLU A 21 14.10 11.88 9.66
N ILE A 22 13.39 10.82 10.07
CA ILE A 22 11.95 10.90 10.35
C ILE A 22 11.66 11.79 11.57
N GLU A 23 12.45 11.65 12.63
CA GLU A 23 12.31 12.47 13.84
C GLU A 23 12.54 13.96 13.53
N GLU A 24 13.55 14.29 12.74
CA GLU A 24 13.80 15.65 12.28
C GLU A 24 12.67 16.19 11.42
N LEU A 25 12.13 15.39 10.50
CA LEU A 25 11.00 15.76 9.66
C LEU A 25 9.78 16.14 10.50
N ILE A 26 9.44 15.31 11.49
CA ILE A 26 8.29 15.55 12.39
C ILE A 26 8.54 16.80 13.24
N THR A 27 9.75 16.97 13.76
CA THR A 27 10.09 18.10 14.64
C THR A 27 10.09 19.43 13.89
N LYS A 28 10.58 19.44 12.65
CA LYS A 28 10.65 20.64 11.80
C LYS A 28 9.29 21.04 11.22
N ASN A 29 8.34 20.10 11.11
CA ASN A 29 7.06 20.30 10.42
C ASN A 29 5.88 19.80 11.29
N PRO A 30 5.58 20.45 12.43
CA PRO A 30 4.50 20.04 13.33
C PRO A 30 3.12 20.03 12.67
N GLU A 31 2.92 20.80 11.59
CA GLU A 31 1.71 20.84 10.78
C GLU A 31 1.40 19.53 10.06
N LEU A 32 2.36 18.61 9.96
CA LEU A 32 2.14 17.25 9.45
C LEU A 32 1.28 16.41 10.39
N GLY A 33 1.13 16.81 11.67
CA GLY A 33 0.22 16.18 12.62
C GLY A 33 0.72 14.88 13.26
N TYR A 34 1.96 14.47 12.99
CA TYR A 34 2.56 13.29 13.61
C TYR A 34 3.11 13.61 15.01
N SER A 35 2.79 12.76 15.98
CA SER A 35 3.32 12.90 17.35
C SER A 35 4.53 12.02 17.63
N SER A 36 4.83 11.05 16.75
CA SER A 36 5.97 10.14 16.90
C SER A 36 6.41 9.53 15.58
N VAL A 37 7.68 9.09 15.53
CA VAL A 37 8.23 8.27 14.43
C VAL A 37 7.35 7.05 14.16
N ALA A 38 6.84 6.41 15.21
CA ALA A 38 5.99 5.23 15.09
C ALA A 38 4.65 5.52 14.38
N GLU A 39 4.06 6.71 14.59
CA GLU A 39 2.83 7.09 13.90
C GLU A 39 3.04 7.25 12.40
N LEU A 40 4.08 8.02 12.02
CA LEU A 40 4.44 8.22 10.63
C LEU A 40 4.77 6.88 9.95
N CYS A 41 5.59 6.04 10.58
CA CYS A 41 5.91 4.71 10.06
C CYS A 41 4.67 3.83 9.85
N LYS A 42 3.71 3.84 10.79
CA LYS A 42 2.46 3.07 10.64
C LYS A 42 1.63 3.57 9.47
N GLU A 43 1.57 4.88 9.24
CA GLU A 43 0.84 5.45 8.10
C GLU A 43 1.53 5.14 6.78
N ALA A 44 2.84 5.37 6.69
CA ALA A 44 3.63 5.06 5.50
C ALA A 44 3.51 3.58 5.09
N ILE A 45 3.57 2.66 6.05
CA ILE A 45 3.36 1.22 5.80
C ILE A 45 1.95 0.96 5.25
N ARG A 46 0.91 1.59 5.82
CA ARG A 46 -0.48 1.42 5.34
C ARG A 46 -0.67 1.95 3.93
N LEU A 47 -0.14 3.14 3.63
CA LEU A 47 -0.20 3.74 2.31
C LEU A 47 0.49 2.84 1.28
N ARG A 48 1.72 2.37 1.59
CA ARG A 48 2.44 1.49 0.67
C ARG A 48 1.73 0.15 0.45
N LEU A 49 1.16 -0.44 1.50
CA LEU A 49 0.36 -1.66 1.35
C LEU A 49 -0.92 -1.45 0.54
N TYR A 50 -1.52 -0.26 0.60
CA TYR A 50 -2.68 0.09 -0.22
C TYR A 50 -2.29 0.24 -1.69
N GLU A 51 -1.23 0.98 -1.99
CA GLU A 51 -0.69 1.16 -3.34
C GLU A 51 -0.37 -0.19 -3.98
N LEU A 52 0.37 -1.07 -3.31
CA LEU A 52 0.73 -2.39 -3.82
C LEU A 52 -0.52 -3.22 -4.17
N LYS A 53 -1.59 -3.15 -3.36
CA LYS A 53 -2.86 -3.83 -3.66
C LYS A 53 -3.59 -3.23 -4.86
N MET A 54 -3.48 -1.92 -5.06
CA MET A 54 -4.05 -1.26 -6.23
C MET A 54 -3.26 -1.59 -7.48
N GLU A 55 -1.93 -1.60 -7.43
CA GLU A 55 -1.04 -2.05 -8.50
C GLU A 55 -1.38 -3.50 -8.91
N GLU A 56 -1.54 -4.42 -7.94
CA GLU A 56 -1.97 -5.80 -8.20
C GLU A 56 -3.36 -5.85 -8.89
N ARG A 57 -4.31 -5.03 -8.43
CA ARG A 57 -5.66 -5.00 -8.98
C ARG A 57 -5.69 -4.44 -10.40
N GLU A 58 -4.97 -3.36 -10.67
CA GLU A 58 -4.85 -2.77 -12.01
C GLU A 58 -4.22 -3.76 -12.99
N ASN A 59 -3.17 -4.47 -12.57
CA ASN A 59 -2.55 -5.53 -13.37
C ASN A 59 -3.54 -6.68 -13.66
N TYR A 60 -4.37 -7.06 -12.70
CA TYR A 60 -5.41 -8.06 -12.89
C TYR A 60 -6.51 -7.60 -13.86
N VAL A 61 -6.98 -6.35 -13.71
CA VAL A 61 -7.97 -5.75 -14.63
C VAL A 61 -7.40 -5.70 -16.05
N SER A 62 -6.15 -5.25 -16.22
CA SER A 62 -5.49 -5.23 -17.53
C SER A 62 -5.41 -6.62 -18.16
N SER A 63 -5.09 -7.65 -17.36
CA SER A 63 -5.02 -9.03 -17.85
C SER A 63 -6.39 -9.55 -18.30
N LYS A 64 -7.46 -9.21 -17.57
CA LYS A 64 -8.83 -9.59 -17.92
C LYS A 64 -9.34 -8.87 -19.16
N GLU A 65 -9.03 -7.58 -19.31
CA GLU A 65 -9.37 -6.80 -20.50
C GLU A 65 -8.66 -7.35 -21.74
N ILE A 66 -7.40 -7.80 -21.61
CA ILE A 66 -6.67 -8.48 -22.68
C ILE A 66 -7.34 -9.81 -23.04
N GLU A 67 -7.75 -10.61 -22.05
CA GLU A 67 -8.46 -11.88 -22.28
C GLU A 67 -9.79 -11.66 -23.01
N GLU A 68 -10.58 -10.67 -22.59
CA GLU A 68 -11.84 -10.29 -23.26
C GLU A 68 -11.60 -9.82 -24.70
N LEU A 69 -10.55 -9.04 -24.93
CA LEU A 69 -10.18 -8.58 -26.26
C LEU A 69 -9.72 -9.73 -27.18
N LEU A 70 -8.98 -10.71 -26.63
CA LEU A 70 -8.56 -11.92 -27.35
C LEU A 70 -9.76 -12.74 -27.80
N ILE A 71 -10.72 -12.99 -26.91
CA ILE A 71 -11.97 -13.70 -27.24
C ILE A 71 -12.69 -12.98 -28.38
N LEU A 72 -12.84 -11.66 -28.29
CA LEU A 72 -13.51 -10.87 -29.33
C LEU A 72 -12.78 -10.92 -30.69
N LEU A 73 -11.45 -10.94 -30.69
CA LEU A 73 -10.64 -11.07 -31.89
C LEU A 73 -10.74 -12.47 -32.50
N GLU A 74 -10.72 -13.53 -31.70
CA GLU A 74 -10.93 -14.91 -32.12
C GLU A 74 -12.30 -15.09 -32.79
N GLU A 75 -13.35 -14.54 -32.18
CA GLU A 75 -14.71 -14.51 -32.74
C GLU A 75 -14.76 -13.80 -34.10
N LYS A 76 -14.13 -12.61 -34.21
CA LYS A 76 -14.12 -11.83 -35.46
C LYS A 76 -13.25 -12.44 -36.55
N LEU A 77 -12.18 -13.13 -36.20
CA LEU A 77 -11.31 -13.82 -37.15
C LEU A 77 -11.84 -15.22 -37.53
N GLY A 78 -12.97 -15.64 -36.93
CA GLY A 78 -13.62 -16.93 -37.23
C GLY A 78 -12.77 -18.14 -36.83
N ARG A 79 -11.79 -17.95 -35.94
CA ARG A 79 -10.94 -19.01 -35.42
C ARG A 79 -11.43 -19.30 -34.01
N ARG A 80 -12.17 -20.41 -33.87
CA ARG A 80 -12.52 -21.00 -32.58
C ARG A 80 -11.27 -21.43 -31.83
#